data_AF-K0KN20-F1
#
_entry.id   AF-K0KN20-F1
#
_cell.length_a   1.000
_cell.length_b   1.000
_cell.length_c   1.000
_cell.angle_alpha   90.00
_cell.angle_beta   90.00
_cell.angle_gamma   90.00
#
_symmetry.space_group_name_H-M   'P 1'
#
loop_
_entity.id
_entity.type
_entity.pdbx_description
1 polymer ?
#
loop_
_entity_poly.entity_id
_entity_poly.type
_entity_poly.pdbx_seq_one_letter_code
_entity_poly.pdbx_strand_id
1 'polypeptide(L)'
;MSRNLKRQLRDQFIDFTDTTSAIADQFLKSSNYDLELAINEYLSYQASPNRKDNKKLTQIFDKYKDAEKDIIDVDGTLSYIDDLGYEPEDRVALALAEFLESPSAGVFKRQNFVLKWQSIQLLLAPAYGTKIDKWIEFLNVEWKQAISKDTWNMFFVFLQDYEKDPELKNYDETAAWPSIIDSFVEYIKEGN
;
A
#
# COMPACT_ATOMS: atom_id res chain seq x y z
N MET A 1 -13.05 24.76 -30.77
CA MET A 1 -12.80 25.50 -29.50
C MET A 1 -11.55 26.36 -29.66
N SER A 2 -11.62 27.66 -29.36
CA SER A 2 -10.49 28.61 -29.58
C SER A 2 -9.33 28.34 -28.61
N ARG A 3 -8.07 28.53 -29.06
CA ARG A 3 -6.87 28.35 -28.21
C ARG A 3 -6.90 29.24 -26.96
N ASN A 4 -7.49 30.45 -27.06
CA ASN A 4 -7.66 31.35 -25.93
C ASN A 4 -8.65 30.81 -24.89
N LEU A 5 -9.73 30.17 -25.33
CA LEU A 5 -10.75 29.59 -24.44
C LEU A 5 -10.17 28.43 -23.62
N LYS A 6 -9.33 27.59 -24.23
CA LYS A 6 -8.63 26.49 -23.52
C LYS A 6 -7.67 27.01 -22.45
N ARG A 7 -7.05 28.17 -22.68
CA ARG A 7 -6.16 28.81 -21.68
C ARG A 7 -6.97 29.34 -20.50
N GLN A 8 -8.06 30.06 -20.78
CA GLN A 8 -8.96 30.58 -19.74
C GLN A 8 -9.56 29.48 -18.86
N LEU A 9 -10.02 28.37 -19.46
CA LEU A 9 -10.56 27.23 -18.71
C LEU A 9 -9.52 26.59 -17.79
N ARG A 10 -8.27 26.50 -18.26
CA ARG A 10 -7.15 26.00 -17.42
C ARG A 10 -6.85 26.95 -16.27
N ASP A 11 -6.77 28.25 -16.54
CA ASP A 11 -6.48 29.25 -15.52
C ASP A 11 -7.57 29.24 -14.43
N GLN A 12 -8.85 29.15 -14.83
CA GLN A 12 -9.99 29.01 -13.90
C GLN A 12 -9.94 27.69 -13.11
N PHE A 13 -9.63 26.57 -13.78
CA PHE A 13 -9.50 25.29 -13.11
C PHE A 13 -8.43 25.35 -12.01
N ILE A 14 -7.27 25.94 -12.30
CA ILE A 14 -6.17 26.10 -11.34
C ILE A 14 -6.60 27.00 -10.18
N ASP A 15 -7.25 28.12 -10.46
CA ASP A 15 -7.73 29.08 -9.45
C ASP A 15 -8.73 28.44 -8.47
N PHE A 16 -9.60 27.54 -8.95
CA PHE A 16 -10.58 26.85 -8.11
C PHE A 16 -10.05 25.62 -7.36
N THR A 17 -8.96 25.01 -7.81
CA THR A 17 -8.51 23.69 -7.33
C THR A 17 -7.08 23.64 -6.79
N ASP A 18 -6.38 24.78 -6.81
CA ASP A 18 -4.96 24.96 -6.44
C ASP A 18 -4.04 23.90 -7.07
N THR A 19 -4.35 23.48 -8.30
CA THR A 19 -3.62 22.39 -8.98
C THR A 19 -2.54 22.91 -9.93
N THR A 20 -1.73 22.00 -10.48
CA THR A 20 -0.72 22.35 -11.48
C THR A 20 -1.30 22.38 -12.89
N SER A 21 -0.68 23.16 -13.77
CA SER A 21 -1.11 23.32 -15.17
C SER A 21 -1.11 22.04 -16.00
N ALA A 22 -0.35 21.02 -15.58
CA ALA A 22 -0.31 19.71 -16.22
C ALA A 22 -1.54 18.85 -15.83
N ILE A 23 -1.93 18.89 -14.55
CA ILE A 23 -3.07 18.14 -14.04
C ILE A 23 -4.38 18.76 -14.54
N ALA A 24 -4.48 20.09 -14.50
CA ALA A 24 -5.62 20.81 -15.08
C ALA A 24 -5.85 20.42 -16.55
N ASP A 25 -4.77 20.30 -17.33
CA ASP A 25 -4.85 19.88 -18.74
C ASP A 25 -5.34 18.45 -18.95
N GLN A 26 -4.98 17.56 -18.03
CA GLN A 26 -5.36 16.15 -18.10
C GLN A 26 -6.86 15.99 -17.87
N PHE A 27 -7.38 16.60 -16.79
CA PHE A 27 -8.80 16.54 -16.46
C PHE A 27 -9.66 17.32 -17.45
N LEU A 28 -9.23 18.51 -17.89
CA LEU A 28 -9.95 19.24 -18.94
C LEU A 28 -9.97 18.51 -20.28
N LYS A 29 -8.97 17.67 -20.59
CA LYS A 29 -9.03 16.82 -21.80
C LYS A 29 -9.97 15.63 -21.63
N SER A 30 -9.98 14.98 -20.47
CA SER A 30 -10.85 13.82 -20.20
C SER A 30 -12.32 14.22 -20.14
N SER A 31 -12.64 15.39 -19.59
CA SER A 31 -14.02 15.89 -19.46
C SER A 31 -14.46 16.72 -20.68
N ASN A 32 -13.79 16.57 -21.84
CA ASN A 32 -14.10 17.28 -23.08
C ASN A 32 -14.19 18.83 -22.94
N TYR A 33 -13.33 19.40 -22.09
CA TYR A 33 -13.24 20.82 -21.73
C TYR A 33 -14.49 21.39 -21.03
N ASP A 34 -15.29 20.54 -20.40
CA ASP A 34 -16.31 20.94 -19.44
C ASP A 34 -15.65 21.24 -18.08
N LEU A 35 -15.72 22.50 -17.64
CA LEU A 35 -15.03 22.96 -16.44
C LEU A 35 -15.63 22.37 -15.16
N GLU A 36 -16.96 22.35 -15.05
CA GLU A 36 -17.64 21.88 -13.85
C GLU A 36 -17.47 20.38 -13.68
N LEU A 37 -17.60 19.62 -14.78
CA LEU A 37 -17.37 18.17 -14.76
C LEU A 37 -15.91 17.87 -14.40
N ALA A 38 -14.94 18.57 -14.99
CA ALA A 38 -13.53 18.37 -14.70
C ALA A 38 -13.19 18.71 -13.24
N ILE A 39 -13.76 19.79 -12.70
CA ILE A 39 -13.54 20.19 -11.30
C ILE A 39 -14.15 19.14 -10.37
N ASN A 40 -15.36 18.66 -10.64
CA ASN A 40 -15.99 17.61 -9.83
C ASN A 40 -15.24 16.27 -9.92
N GLU A 41 -14.77 15.88 -11.10
CA GLU A 41 -13.89 14.71 -11.29
C GLU A 41 -12.58 14.88 -10.52
N TYR A 42 -12.01 16.08 -10.50
CA TYR A 42 -10.79 16.36 -9.76
C TYR A 42 -10.99 16.45 -8.24
N LEU A 43 -12.09 17.02 -7.78
CA LEU A 43 -12.42 17.12 -6.35
C LEU A 43 -12.81 15.75 -5.79
N SER A 44 -13.52 14.92 -6.55
CA SER A 44 -13.76 13.52 -6.18
C SER A 44 -12.48 12.68 -6.22
N TYR A 45 -11.59 12.98 -7.17
CA TYR A 45 -10.23 12.45 -7.21
C TYR A 45 -9.35 12.93 -6.03
N GLN A 46 -9.47 14.18 -5.58
CA GLN A 46 -8.77 14.72 -4.41
C GLN A 46 -9.34 14.20 -3.08
N ALA A 47 -10.66 14.01 -3.00
CA ALA A 47 -11.33 13.45 -1.85
C ALA A 47 -11.06 11.94 -1.69
N SER A 48 -10.52 11.28 -2.72
CA SER A 48 -9.98 9.93 -2.56
C SER A 48 -8.70 9.96 -1.72
N PRO A 49 -8.58 9.13 -0.66
CA PRO A 49 -7.43 9.10 0.26
C PRO A 49 -6.10 8.63 -0.37
N ASN A 50 -5.99 8.57 -1.70
CA ASN A 50 -4.92 7.91 -2.44
C ASN A 50 -3.77 8.81 -2.90
N ARG A 51 -3.64 10.02 -2.37
CA ARG A 51 -2.72 11.03 -2.93
C ARG A 51 -1.37 11.16 -2.22
N LYS A 52 -0.67 10.06 -1.94
CA LYS A 52 0.80 10.13 -1.93
C LYS A 52 1.28 9.48 -3.21
N ASP A 53 1.96 10.27 -4.04
CA ASP A 53 2.64 9.81 -5.24
C ASP A 53 3.44 8.55 -4.93
N ASN A 54 2.86 7.41 -5.26
CA ASN A 54 3.47 6.13 -5.07
C ASN A 54 4.42 5.81 -6.21
N LYS A 55 5.21 6.81 -6.65
CA LYS A 55 6.22 6.66 -7.71
C LYS A 55 7.09 5.42 -7.49
N LYS A 56 7.41 5.10 -6.23
CA LYS A 56 8.11 3.87 -5.87
C LYS A 56 7.30 2.60 -6.16
N LEU A 57 6.03 2.51 -5.73
CA LEU A 57 5.18 1.34 -6.02
C LEU A 57 4.87 1.22 -7.51
N THR A 58 4.71 2.35 -8.22
CA THR A 58 4.53 2.39 -9.67
C THR A 58 5.79 1.86 -10.37
N GLN A 59 6.99 2.26 -9.93
CA GLN A 59 8.26 1.73 -10.44
C GLN A 59 8.44 0.23 -10.15
N ILE A 60 8.04 -0.23 -8.95
CA ILE A 60 8.05 -1.66 -8.60
C ILE A 60 7.11 -2.41 -9.53
N PHE A 61 5.89 -1.92 -9.74
CA PHE A 61 4.95 -2.53 -10.68
C PHE A 61 5.50 -2.55 -12.10
N ASP A 62 6.12 -1.46 -12.55
CA ASP A 62 6.71 -1.33 -13.89
C ASP A 62 7.86 -2.32 -14.13
N LYS A 63 8.58 -2.74 -13.07
CA LYS A 63 9.64 -3.74 -13.17
C LYS A 63 9.12 -5.12 -13.59
N TYR A 64 7.92 -5.49 -13.14
CA TYR A 64 7.34 -6.83 -13.35
C TYR A 64 6.18 -6.83 -14.35
N LYS A 65 5.84 -5.66 -14.89
CA LYS A 65 4.75 -5.48 -15.84
C LYS A 65 5.09 -6.17 -17.17
N ASP A 66 4.05 -6.65 -17.84
CA ASP A 66 4.13 -7.12 -19.23
C ASP A 66 4.49 -5.99 -20.22
N ALA A 67 5.16 -6.35 -21.31
CA ALA A 67 5.61 -5.40 -22.33
C ALA A 67 4.44 -4.74 -23.08
N GLU A 68 3.33 -5.46 -23.25
CA GLU A 68 2.20 -5.03 -24.09
C GLU A 68 1.00 -4.53 -23.27
N LYS A 69 0.77 -5.11 -22.09
CA LYS A 69 -0.41 -4.85 -21.26
C LYS A 69 -0.03 -4.16 -19.95
N ASP A 70 -0.94 -3.34 -19.41
CA ASP A 70 -0.74 -2.69 -18.10
C ASP A 70 -1.12 -3.63 -16.93
N ILE A 71 -0.57 -4.84 -16.95
CA ILE A 71 -0.77 -5.89 -15.94
C ILE A 71 0.57 -6.55 -15.65
N ILE A 72 0.72 -7.08 -14.44
CA ILE A 72 1.70 -8.11 -14.16
C ILE A 72 1.04 -9.43 -14.54
N ASP A 73 1.59 -10.14 -15.50
CA ASP A 73 1.10 -11.45 -15.93
C ASP A 73 1.74 -12.58 -15.10
N VAL A 74 1.59 -13.82 -15.55
CA VAL A 74 2.06 -14.99 -14.79
C VAL A 74 3.58 -14.94 -14.63
N ASP A 75 4.30 -14.61 -15.69
CA ASP A 75 5.77 -14.55 -15.69
C ASP A 75 6.28 -13.42 -14.79
N GLY A 76 5.62 -12.25 -14.85
CA GLY A 76 5.88 -11.14 -13.94
C GLY A 76 5.54 -11.46 -12.48
N THR A 77 4.47 -12.22 -12.24
CA THR A 77 4.06 -12.65 -10.89
C THR A 77 5.07 -13.61 -10.28
N LEU A 78 5.56 -14.58 -11.06
CA LEU A 78 6.60 -15.51 -10.63
C LEU A 78 7.88 -14.76 -10.25
N SER A 79 8.31 -13.83 -11.10
CA SER A 79 9.49 -12.99 -10.85
C SER A 79 9.30 -12.10 -9.61
N TYR A 80 8.10 -11.57 -9.40
CA TYR A 80 7.78 -10.76 -8.22
C TYR A 80 7.84 -11.58 -6.93
N ILE A 81 7.28 -12.79 -6.93
CA ILE A 81 7.26 -13.67 -5.75
C ILE A 81 8.67 -14.17 -5.40
N ASP A 82 9.48 -14.49 -6.42
CA ASP A 82 10.88 -14.89 -6.25
C ASP A 82 11.73 -13.75 -5.64
N ASP A 83 11.56 -12.51 -6.14
CA ASP A 83 12.24 -11.34 -5.58
C ASP A 83 11.78 -11.00 -4.14
N LEU A 84 10.61 -11.49 -3.72
CA LEU A 84 10.15 -11.42 -2.33
C LEU A 84 10.73 -12.53 -1.44
N GLY A 85 11.43 -13.51 -2.03
CA GLY A 85 12.05 -14.63 -1.34
C GLY A 85 11.11 -15.80 -1.03
N TYR A 86 10.01 -15.94 -1.78
CA TYR A 86 9.03 -17.01 -1.59
C TYR A 86 8.91 -17.91 -2.83
N GLU A 87 8.40 -19.12 -2.62
CA GLU A 87 8.06 -20.02 -3.73
C GLU A 87 6.65 -19.74 -4.26
N PRO A 88 6.40 -19.81 -5.58
CA PRO A 88 5.07 -19.62 -6.17
C PRO A 88 3.99 -20.58 -5.66
N GLU A 89 4.37 -21.79 -5.23
CA GLU A 89 3.47 -22.78 -4.65
C GLU A 89 3.14 -22.53 -3.17
N ASP A 90 3.80 -21.56 -2.52
CA ASP A 90 3.57 -21.28 -1.11
C ASP A 90 2.19 -20.63 -0.89
N ARG A 91 1.63 -20.84 0.31
CA ARG A 91 0.40 -20.20 0.77
C ARG A 91 0.49 -18.67 0.73
N VAL A 92 1.70 -18.12 0.75
CA VAL A 92 1.99 -16.69 0.61
C VAL A 92 1.60 -16.18 -0.78
N ALA A 93 1.88 -16.92 -1.85
CA ALA A 93 1.50 -16.55 -3.21
C ALA A 93 -0.03 -16.46 -3.35
N LEU A 94 -0.75 -17.41 -2.75
CA LEU A 94 -2.22 -17.40 -2.73
C LEU A 94 -2.78 -16.23 -1.89
N ALA A 95 -2.19 -15.99 -0.71
CA ALA A 95 -2.58 -14.86 0.14
C ALA A 95 -2.32 -13.51 -0.54
N LEU A 96 -1.21 -13.39 -1.27
CA LEU A 96 -0.88 -12.21 -2.07
C LEU A 96 -1.89 -12.00 -3.21
N ALA A 97 -2.26 -13.07 -3.93
CA ALA A 97 -3.25 -13.01 -4.99
C ALA A 97 -4.63 -12.58 -4.47
N GLU A 98 -5.06 -13.11 -3.33
CA GLU A 98 -6.31 -12.71 -2.67
C GLU A 98 -6.25 -11.25 -2.20
N PHE A 99 -5.15 -10.86 -1.55
CA PHE A 99 -4.96 -9.51 -1.03
C PHE A 99 -4.98 -8.45 -2.15
N LEU A 100 -4.36 -8.76 -3.29
CA LEU A 100 -4.33 -7.90 -4.47
C LEU A 100 -5.61 -7.97 -5.31
N GLU A 101 -6.62 -8.72 -4.86
CA GLU A 101 -7.89 -8.93 -5.56
C GLU A 101 -7.63 -9.33 -7.02
N SER A 102 -6.80 -10.36 -7.19
CA SER A 102 -6.37 -10.86 -8.49
C SER A 102 -7.57 -11.38 -9.27
N PRO A 103 -7.91 -10.83 -10.45
CA PRO A 103 -9.04 -11.29 -11.25
C PRO A 103 -8.86 -12.72 -11.78
N SER A 104 -7.62 -13.20 -11.86
CA SER A 104 -7.25 -14.54 -12.30
C SER A 104 -5.91 -14.92 -11.65
N ALA A 105 -5.63 -16.21 -11.51
CA ALA A 105 -4.37 -16.67 -10.92
C ALA A 105 -3.17 -16.10 -11.70
N GLY A 106 -2.23 -15.47 -10.99
CA GLY A 106 -1.02 -14.89 -11.59
C GLY A 106 -1.25 -13.63 -12.43
N VAL A 107 -2.32 -12.86 -12.21
CA VAL A 107 -2.54 -11.61 -12.95
C VAL A 107 -2.82 -10.45 -12.00
N PHE A 108 -1.89 -9.51 -11.85
CA PHE A 108 -2.09 -8.34 -10.99
C PHE A 108 -2.34 -7.06 -11.80
N LYS A 109 -3.41 -6.34 -11.45
CA LYS A 109 -3.75 -5.03 -12.02
C LYS A 109 -3.05 -3.92 -11.25
N ARG A 110 -2.54 -2.91 -11.96
CA ARG A 110 -1.86 -1.75 -11.36
C ARG A 110 -2.69 -1.06 -10.29
N GLN A 111 -3.96 -0.83 -10.58
CA GLN A 111 -4.86 -0.13 -9.66
C GLN A 111 -4.91 -0.86 -8.32
N ASN A 112 -5.18 -2.17 -8.32
CA ASN A 112 -5.27 -2.95 -7.09
C ASN A 112 -3.91 -3.04 -6.40
N PHE A 113 -2.83 -3.28 -7.15
CA PHE A 113 -1.47 -3.32 -6.60
C PHE A 113 -1.12 -2.04 -5.84
N VAL A 114 -1.22 -0.89 -6.50
CA VAL A 114 -0.88 0.39 -5.88
C VAL A 114 -1.81 0.69 -4.71
N LEU A 115 -3.12 0.52 -4.86
CA LEU A 115 -4.09 0.80 -3.80
C LEU A 115 -3.86 -0.05 -2.55
N LYS A 116 -3.65 -1.36 -2.71
CA LYS A 116 -3.51 -2.30 -1.61
C LYS A 116 -2.19 -2.09 -0.88
N TRP A 117 -1.08 -1.95 -1.60
CA TRP A 117 0.21 -1.65 -0.98
C TRP A 117 0.24 -0.25 -0.36
N GLN A 118 -0.43 0.73 -0.97
CA GLN A 118 -0.64 2.04 -0.36
C GLN A 118 -1.47 1.95 0.91
N SER A 119 -2.52 1.12 0.94
CA SER A 119 -3.33 0.94 2.13
C SER A 119 -2.51 0.34 3.27
N ILE A 120 -1.65 -0.63 3.00
CA ILE A 120 -0.70 -1.16 3.99
C ILE A 120 0.24 -0.04 4.46
N GLN A 121 0.84 0.70 3.54
CA GLN A 121 1.75 1.79 3.89
C GLN A 121 1.04 2.89 4.71
N LEU A 122 -0.20 3.22 4.40
CA LEU A 122 -0.99 4.23 5.10
C LEU A 122 -1.51 3.74 6.45
N LEU A 123 -1.85 2.45 6.56
CA LEU A 123 -2.32 1.81 7.80
C LEU A 123 -1.18 1.60 8.79
N LEU A 124 0.02 1.32 8.29
CA LEU A 124 1.16 0.88 9.10
C LEU A 124 2.17 2.00 9.36
N ALA A 125 2.46 2.89 8.39
CA ALA A 125 3.57 3.84 8.52
C ALA A 125 3.33 5.05 9.45
N PRO A 126 2.15 5.70 9.49
CA PRO A 126 1.95 6.87 10.35
C PRO A 126 1.71 6.52 11.82
N ALA A 127 1.13 5.36 12.10
CA ALA A 127 0.75 4.94 13.45
C ALA A 127 1.74 3.93 14.05
N TYR A 128 2.24 2.97 13.25
CA TYR A 128 3.01 1.84 13.79
C TYR A 128 4.40 1.70 13.15
N GLY A 129 4.86 2.68 12.35
CA GLY A 129 6.05 2.55 11.51
C GLY A 129 7.28 2.05 12.27
N THR A 130 7.65 2.74 13.35
CA THR A 130 8.81 2.34 14.18
C THR A 130 8.61 1.01 14.92
N LYS A 131 7.36 0.64 15.22
CA LYS A 131 7.03 -0.63 15.87
C LYS A 131 7.15 -1.81 14.90
N ILE A 132 6.77 -1.57 13.64
CA ILE A 132 6.86 -2.55 12.56
C ILE A 132 8.30 -2.73 12.11
N ASP A 133 9.09 -1.65 12.06
CA ASP A 133 10.53 -1.76 11.79
C ASP A 133 11.21 -2.67 12.82
N LYS A 134 10.91 -2.47 14.12
CA LYS A 134 11.40 -3.34 15.20
C LYS A 134 10.90 -4.78 15.08
N TRP A 135 9.64 -4.98 14.70
CA TRP A 135 9.10 -6.33 14.45
C TRP A 135 9.83 -7.02 13.31
N ILE A 136 10.06 -6.33 12.19
CA ILE A 136 10.82 -6.86 11.05
C ILE A 136 12.26 -7.19 11.45
N GLU A 137 12.90 -6.36 12.26
CA GLU A 137 14.22 -6.62 12.80
C GLU A 137 14.25 -7.91 13.63
N PHE A 138 13.32 -8.05 14.59
CA PHE A 138 13.15 -9.26 15.39
C PHE A 138 12.95 -10.51 14.53
N LEU A 139 12.10 -10.43 13.49
CA LEU A 139 11.90 -11.56 12.57
C LEU A 139 13.18 -11.98 11.85
N ASN A 140 14.02 -11.04 11.46
CA ASN A 140 15.25 -11.36 10.75
C ASN A 140 16.36 -11.89 11.67
N VAL A 141 16.42 -11.40 12.91
CA VAL A 141 17.50 -11.71 13.86
C VAL A 141 17.18 -12.97 14.68
N GLU A 142 16.00 -13.00 15.29
CA GLU A 142 15.56 -14.00 16.28
C GLU A 142 14.61 -15.04 15.65
N TRP A 143 13.56 -14.57 14.97
CA TRP A 143 12.47 -15.44 14.52
C TRP A 143 12.58 -15.87 13.06
N LYS A 144 13.42 -16.87 12.80
CA LYS A 144 13.68 -17.42 11.44
C LYS A 144 12.64 -18.45 10.96
N GLN A 145 11.41 -18.36 11.45
CA GLN A 145 10.33 -19.33 11.16
C GLN A 145 9.13 -18.67 10.48
N ALA A 146 8.35 -19.46 9.74
CA ALA A 146 7.16 -18.98 9.05
C ALA A 146 6.07 -18.52 10.03
N ILE A 147 5.39 -17.42 9.69
CA ILE A 147 4.31 -16.84 10.49
C ILE A 147 2.96 -17.46 10.07
N SER A 148 2.14 -17.87 11.04
CA SER A 148 0.79 -18.39 10.77
C SER A 148 -0.22 -17.27 10.50
N LYS A 149 -1.31 -17.56 9.78
CA LYS A 149 -2.38 -16.59 9.54
C LYS A 149 -3.02 -16.06 10.84
N ASP A 150 -3.18 -16.94 11.82
CA ASP A 150 -3.70 -16.58 13.14
C ASP A 150 -2.77 -15.61 13.86
N THR A 151 -1.47 -15.90 13.87
CA THR A 151 -0.44 -15.01 14.39
C THR A 151 -0.46 -13.65 13.72
N TRP A 152 -0.61 -13.59 12.39
CA TRP A 152 -0.68 -12.33 11.66
C TRP A 152 -1.92 -11.50 12.04
N ASN A 153 -3.07 -12.15 12.21
CA ASN A 153 -4.28 -11.49 12.67
C ASN A 153 -4.12 -10.97 14.11
N MET A 154 -3.53 -11.78 15.00
CA MET A 154 -3.25 -11.39 16.38
C MET A 154 -2.20 -10.28 16.47
N PHE A 155 -1.21 -10.25 15.57
CA PHE A 155 -0.20 -9.20 15.52
C PHE A 155 -0.81 -7.82 15.26
N PHE A 156 -1.84 -7.74 14.40
CA PHE A 156 -2.56 -6.48 14.21
C PHE A 156 -3.25 -6.01 15.50
N VAL A 157 -3.88 -6.92 16.25
CA VAL A 157 -4.50 -6.60 17.54
C VAL A 157 -3.43 -6.16 18.54
N PHE A 158 -2.31 -6.87 18.60
CA PHE A 158 -1.17 -6.49 19.43
C PHE A 158 -0.63 -5.11 19.08
N LEU A 159 -0.49 -4.75 17.80
CA LEU A 159 -0.05 -3.41 17.39
C LEU A 159 -0.98 -2.33 17.96
N GLN A 160 -2.31 -2.55 17.92
CA GLN A 160 -3.28 -1.61 18.49
C GLN A 160 -3.12 -1.41 19.99
N ASP A 161 -2.73 -2.46 20.72
CA ASP A 161 -2.48 -2.38 22.17
C ASP A 161 -1.10 -1.80 22.47
N TYR A 162 -0.08 -2.15 21.67
CA TYR A 162 1.26 -1.57 21.77
C TYR A 162 1.28 -0.06 21.48
N GLU A 163 0.34 0.44 20.67
CA GLU A 163 0.18 1.88 20.48
C GLU A 163 -0.40 2.59 21.71
N LYS A 164 -1.29 1.94 22.45
CA LYS A 164 -1.85 2.47 23.71
C LYS A 164 -0.84 2.34 24.86
N ASP A 165 0.06 1.37 24.79
CA ASP A 165 1.10 1.10 25.77
C ASP A 165 2.48 0.96 25.11
N PRO A 166 3.12 2.06 24.67
CA PRO A 166 4.40 2.03 23.95
C PRO A 166 5.58 1.49 24.74
N GLU A 167 5.44 1.32 26.06
CA GLU A 167 6.46 0.73 26.93
C GLU A 167 6.12 -0.72 27.30
N LEU A 168 4.99 -1.26 26.81
CA LEU A 168 4.51 -2.62 27.06
C LEU A 168 4.44 -2.96 28.56
N LYS A 169 4.15 -1.96 29.40
CA LYS A 169 4.12 -2.09 30.87
C LYS A 169 2.98 -2.98 31.38
N ASN A 170 1.86 -2.95 30.67
CA ASN A 170 0.63 -3.67 30.98
C ASN A 170 0.45 -4.90 30.08
N TYR A 171 1.49 -5.28 29.32
CA TYR A 171 1.45 -6.50 28.53
C TYR A 171 1.31 -7.72 29.45
N ASP A 172 0.27 -8.53 29.21
CA ASP A 172 -0.01 -9.75 29.96
C ASP A 172 0.54 -10.96 29.21
N GLU A 173 1.68 -11.46 29.65
CA GLU A 173 2.36 -12.66 29.14
C GLU A 173 1.56 -13.95 29.41
N THR A 174 0.51 -13.89 30.24
CA THR A 174 -0.40 -15.02 30.51
C THR A 174 -1.66 -14.99 29.66
N ALA A 175 -1.86 -13.93 28.86
CA ALA A 175 -2.94 -13.86 27.89
C ALA A 175 -2.70 -14.85 26.73
N ALA A 176 -3.74 -15.11 25.94
CA ALA A 176 -3.70 -16.08 24.84
C ALA A 176 -2.98 -15.57 23.59
N TRP A 177 -1.90 -14.81 23.76
CA TRP A 177 -1.08 -14.35 22.65
C TRP A 177 -0.29 -15.51 22.03
N PRO A 178 -0.04 -15.49 20.72
CA PRO A 178 0.91 -16.39 20.10
C PRO A 178 2.31 -16.20 20.69
N SER A 179 3.05 -17.28 20.94
CA SER A 179 4.36 -17.25 21.61
C SER A 179 5.40 -16.33 20.95
N ILE A 180 5.31 -16.13 19.64
CA ILE A 180 6.15 -15.18 18.90
C ILE A 180 5.93 -13.72 19.33
N ILE A 181 4.72 -13.35 19.75
CA ILE A 181 4.43 -12.02 20.29
C ILE A 181 5.08 -11.89 21.67
N ASP A 182 5.01 -12.91 22.52
CA ASP A 182 5.72 -12.91 23.82
C ASP A 182 7.23 -12.76 23.63
N SER A 183 7.81 -13.55 22.72
CA SER A 183 9.25 -13.45 22.39
C SER A 183 9.63 -12.08 21.83
N PHE A 184 8.77 -11.45 21.04
CA PHE A 184 9.00 -10.09 20.57
C PHE A 184 8.94 -9.07 21.71
N VAL A 185 7.99 -9.19 22.63
CA VAL A 185 7.91 -8.30 23.79
C VAL A 185 9.16 -8.42 24.66
N GLU A 186 9.66 -9.64 24.86
CA GLU A 186 10.92 -9.89 25.55
C GLU A 186 12.09 -9.21 24.82
N TYR A 187 12.21 -9.40 23.50
CA TYR A 187 13.22 -8.75 22.66
C TYR A 187 13.22 -7.21 22.79
N ILE A 188 12.04 -6.60 22.84
CA ILE A 188 11.88 -5.15 23.04
C ILE A 188 12.30 -4.72 24.46
N LYS A 189 11.94 -5.50 25.49
CA LYS A 189 12.26 -5.22 26.90
C LYS A 189 13.76 -5.34 27.19
N GLU A 190 14.48 -6.18 26.45
CA GLU A 190 15.94 -6.31 26.52
C GLU A 190 16.70 -5.11 25.96
N GLY A 191 16.00 -4.17 25.32
CA GLY A 191 16.57 -2.91 24.82
C GLY A 191 17.04 -2.97 23.36
N ASN A 192 16.61 -3.99 22.61
CA ASN A 192 16.86 -4.11 21.18
C ASN A 192 15.87 -3.28 20.33
#